data_AF-A0A0L8FG70-F1
#
_entry.id   AF-A0A0L8FG70-F1
#
_cell.length_a   1.000
_cell.length_b   1.000
_cell.length_c   1.000
_cell.angle_alpha   90.00
_cell.angle_beta   90.00
_cell.angle_gamma   90.00
#
_symmetry.space_group_name_H-M   'P 1'
#
loop_
_entity.id
_entity.type
_entity.pdbx_description
1 polymer ?
#
loop_
_entity_poly.entity_id
_entity_poly.type
_entity_poly.pdbx_seq_one_letter_code
_entity_poly.pdbx_strand_id
1 'polypeptide(L)'
;MAAHWSNDTVTLFTTVDEEGELEHASYVVVSDEMKHGKCSVYAFNTAIINEAKQLTLASKIHYWSDGAGKYTLVNLLYHEHDFGAEASWSFFESTHGKGRVDDAGCEVKCVVWQSVLENKEVVTNAKEFYCATKKVCKKIHMLFVPQSSINSHSKKLEQRWTDCR
;
A
#
# COMPACT_ATOMS: atom_id res chain seq x y z
N MET A 1 10.31 11.31 -35.89
CA MET A 1 9.42 10.31 -35.28
C MET A 1 9.52 10.49 -33.78
N ALA A 2 8.52 11.14 -33.16
CA ALA A 2 8.51 11.33 -31.72
C ALA A 2 8.16 9.99 -31.07
N ALA A 3 9.18 9.28 -30.57
CA ALA A 3 8.99 8.10 -29.73
C ALA A 3 8.49 8.58 -28.36
N HIS A 4 7.19 8.85 -28.27
CA HIS A 4 6.53 9.08 -26.99
C HIS A 4 6.53 7.74 -26.26
N TRP A 5 7.35 7.61 -25.20
CA TRP A 5 7.30 6.47 -24.28
C TRP A 5 5.85 6.29 -23.81
N SER A 6 5.16 5.28 -24.32
CA SER A 6 3.81 4.92 -23.91
C SER A 6 3.92 3.93 -22.75
N ASN A 7 4.19 4.45 -21.56
CA ASN A 7 4.19 3.65 -20.33
C ASN A 7 2.96 3.99 -19.51
N ASP A 8 2.32 2.97 -18.94
CA ASP A 8 1.24 3.17 -17.99
C ASP A 8 1.81 3.71 -16.66
N THR A 9 1.05 4.59 -16.02
CA THR A 9 1.40 5.06 -14.68
C THR A 9 1.11 3.97 -13.65
N VAL A 10 1.93 3.91 -12.60
CA VAL A 10 1.87 2.88 -11.55
C VAL A 10 1.67 3.53 -10.19
N THR A 11 0.74 3.00 -9.40
CA THR A 11 0.51 3.41 -8.02
C THR A 11 1.38 2.59 -7.08
N LEU A 12 2.08 3.29 -6.17
CA LEU A 12 2.79 2.68 -5.04
C LEU A 12 2.14 3.15 -3.74
N PHE A 13 1.78 2.19 -2.89
CA PHE A 13 1.37 2.44 -1.52
C PHE A 13 2.40 1.80 -0.59
N THR A 14 3.07 2.62 0.19
CA THR A 14 4.19 2.21 1.05
C THR A 14 3.73 2.18 2.50
N THR A 15 4.25 1.24 3.27
CA THR A 15 3.98 1.10 4.70
C THR A 15 5.21 0.51 5.36
N VAL A 16 5.51 0.96 6.58
CA VAL A 16 6.52 0.35 7.43
C VAL A 16 5.78 -0.19 8.64
N ASP A 17 5.88 -1.50 8.83
CA ASP A 17 5.42 -2.18 10.03
C ASP A 17 6.55 -2.19 11.05
N GLU A 18 6.24 -1.91 12.30
CA GLU A 18 7.19 -1.85 13.42
C GLU A 18 6.66 -2.75 14.54
N GLU A 19 7.32 -3.88 14.78
CA GLU A 19 7.00 -4.83 15.86
C GLU A 19 8.08 -4.73 16.95
N GLY A 20 7.72 -4.14 18.09
CA GLY A 20 8.66 -3.95 19.21
C GLY A 20 9.79 -2.97 18.92
N GLU A 21 10.92 -3.09 19.62
CA GLU A 21 12.03 -2.12 19.54
C GLU A 21 13.00 -2.34 18.37
N LEU A 22 12.97 -3.49 17.69
CA LEU A 22 14.05 -3.88 16.76
C LEU A 22 13.62 -4.61 15.47
N GLU A 23 12.36 -5.01 15.30
CA GLU A 23 11.90 -5.67 14.07
C GLU A 23 10.99 -4.72 13.27
N HIS A 24 11.38 -4.43 12.02
CA HIS A 24 10.60 -3.62 11.10
C HIS A 24 10.51 -4.31 9.76
N ALA A 25 9.33 -4.26 9.14
CA ALA A 25 9.08 -4.82 7.82
C ALA A 25 8.49 -3.74 6.91
N SER A 26 9.17 -3.47 5.80
CA SER A 26 8.67 -2.53 4.79
C SER A 26 7.81 -3.25 3.78
N TYR A 27 6.58 -2.79 3.60
CA TYR A 27 5.63 -3.27 2.60
C TYR A 27 5.43 -2.22 1.52
N VAL A 28 5.42 -2.66 0.26
CA VAL A 28 5.07 -1.80 -0.87
C VAL A 28 4.06 -2.52 -1.74
N VAL A 29 2.88 -1.94 -1.87
CA VAL A 29 1.82 -2.40 -2.76
C VAL A 29 1.95 -1.69 -4.09
N VAL A 30 2.04 -2.46 -5.16
CA VAL A 30 2.01 -2.02 -6.54
C VAL A 30 0.58 -2.21 -7.09
N SER A 31 0.03 -1.20 -7.75
CA SER A 31 -1.32 -1.25 -8.30
C SER A 31 -1.42 -0.48 -9.63
N ASP A 32 -2.32 -0.92 -10.50
CA ASP A 32 -2.79 -0.21 -11.70
C ASP A 32 -3.98 0.73 -11.41
N GLU A 33 -4.43 0.85 -10.16
CA GLU A 33 -5.50 1.78 -9.79
C GLU A 33 -5.01 3.23 -9.65
N MET A 34 -5.63 4.14 -10.40
CA MET A 34 -5.22 5.55 -10.51
C MET A 34 -6.09 6.55 -9.73
N LYS A 35 -7.20 6.10 -9.12
CA LYS A 35 -8.13 7.02 -8.43
C LYS A 35 -7.69 7.39 -7.01
N HIS A 36 -6.75 6.64 -6.44
CA HIS A 36 -6.22 6.84 -5.08
C HIS A 36 -7.32 7.10 -4.03
N GLY A 37 -8.42 6.34 -4.13
CA GLY A 37 -9.60 6.54 -3.30
C GLY A 37 -9.56 5.76 -1.99
N LYS A 38 -10.55 6.04 -1.14
CA LYS A 38 -10.84 5.30 0.10
C LYS A 38 -10.95 3.78 -0.06
N CYS A 39 -11.49 3.31 -1.19
CA CYS A 39 -11.55 1.86 -1.48
C CYS A 39 -10.15 1.27 -1.72
N SER A 40 -9.27 2.02 -2.40
CA SER A 40 -7.89 1.62 -2.67
C SER A 40 -7.12 1.48 -1.35
N VAL A 41 -7.23 2.47 -0.44
CA VAL A 41 -6.59 2.42 0.89
C VAL A 41 -7.04 1.19 1.67
N TYR A 42 -8.35 0.91 1.72
CA TYR A 42 -8.86 -0.29 2.41
C TYR A 42 -8.31 -1.58 1.78
N ALA A 43 -8.29 -1.69 0.45
CA ALA A 43 -7.79 -2.88 -0.24
C ALA A 43 -6.28 -3.08 -0.04
N PHE A 44 -5.49 -2.00 -0.06
CA PHE A 44 -4.05 -2.06 0.18
C PHE A 44 -3.76 -2.48 1.62
N ASN A 45 -4.43 -1.89 2.61
CA ASN A 45 -4.31 -2.31 4.00
C ASN A 45 -4.73 -3.77 4.18
N THR A 46 -5.81 -4.20 3.54
CA THR A 46 -6.26 -5.61 3.59
C THR A 46 -5.18 -6.56 3.06
N ALA A 47 -4.52 -6.22 1.95
CA ALA A 47 -3.44 -7.04 1.40
C ALA A 47 -2.24 -7.11 2.36
N ILE A 48 -1.83 -5.97 2.94
CA ILE A 48 -0.71 -5.90 3.88
C ILE A 48 -1.01 -6.71 5.14
N ILE A 49 -2.17 -6.50 5.76
CA ILE A 49 -2.57 -7.20 7.00
C ILE A 49 -2.64 -8.71 6.77
N ASN A 50 -3.17 -9.15 5.63
CA ASN A 50 -3.25 -10.58 5.32
C ASN A 50 -1.87 -11.21 5.13
N GLU A 51 -0.90 -10.47 4.61
CA GLU A 51 0.48 -10.93 4.51
C GLU A 51 1.17 -10.92 5.88
N ALA A 52 1.02 -9.83 6.65
CA ALA A 52 1.60 -9.70 7.99
C ALA A 52 1.09 -10.78 8.94
N LYS A 53 -0.19 -11.16 8.85
CA LYS A 53 -0.78 -12.26 9.64
C LYS A 53 -0.18 -13.64 9.38
N GLN A 54 0.49 -13.85 8.26
CA GLN A 54 1.22 -15.09 8.01
C GLN A 54 2.52 -15.15 8.80
N LEU A 55 3.04 -13.98 9.22
CA LEU A 55 4.30 -13.82 9.92
C LEU A 55 4.10 -13.65 11.43
N THR A 56 3.10 -12.86 11.85
CA THR A 56 2.81 -12.55 13.25
C THR A 56 1.31 -12.64 13.56
N LEU A 57 0.98 -13.07 14.78
CA LEU A 57 -0.39 -13.06 15.29
C LEU A 57 -0.59 -11.82 16.17
N ALA A 58 -0.75 -10.66 15.54
CA ALA A 58 -1.02 -9.41 16.23
C ALA A 58 -2.50 -9.32 16.63
N SER A 59 -2.77 -9.12 17.92
CA SER A 59 -4.12 -8.85 18.44
C SER A 59 -4.56 -7.39 18.25
N LYS A 60 -3.60 -6.48 17.97
CA LYS A 60 -3.85 -5.05 17.82
C LYS A 60 -2.94 -4.44 16.75
N ILE A 61 -3.51 -3.59 15.90
CA ILE A 61 -2.81 -2.87 14.82
C ILE A 61 -2.82 -1.36 15.10
N HIS A 62 -1.64 -0.74 15.02
CA HIS A 62 -1.48 0.69 15.23
C HIS A 62 -1.16 1.39 13.90
N TYR A 63 -2.12 2.15 13.38
CA TYR A 63 -1.92 2.92 12.16
C TYR A 63 -1.36 4.31 12.46
N TRP A 64 -0.46 4.76 11.59
CA TRP A 64 0.03 6.13 11.56
C TRP A 64 -0.11 6.69 10.14
N SER A 65 -0.76 7.84 10.00
CA SER A 65 -0.90 8.51 8.69
C SER A 65 -1.02 10.02 8.81
N ASP A 66 -0.83 10.72 7.70
CA ASP A 66 -1.11 12.16 7.64
C ASP A 66 -2.61 12.42 7.53
N GLY A 67 -3.16 13.18 8.47
CA GLY A 67 -4.53 13.69 8.43
C GLY A 67 -5.64 12.68 8.76
N ALA A 68 -6.66 13.15 9.49
CA ALA A 68 -7.83 12.35 9.87
C ALA A 68 -8.99 12.53 8.88
N GLY A 69 -9.47 11.43 8.30
CA GLY A 69 -10.65 11.42 7.43
C GLY A 69 -11.82 10.63 8.02
N LYS A 70 -13.06 11.00 7.66
CA LYS A 70 -14.29 10.26 8.07
C LYS A 70 -14.17 8.76 7.78
N TYR A 71 -13.65 8.40 6.62
CA TYR A 71 -13.56 7.00 6.18
C TYR A 71 -12.54 6.19 6.98
N THR A 72 -11.49 6.84 7.49
CA THR A 72 -10.50 6.24 8.39
C THR A 72 -11.16 5.80 9.70
N LEU A 73 -12.02 6.65 10.27
CA LEU A 73 -12.77 6.34 11.49
C LEU A 73 -13.77 5.20 11.29
N VAL A 74 -14.49 5.17 10.15
CA VAL A 74 -15.40 4.06 9.85
C VAL A 74 -14.63 2.75 9.70
N ASN A 75 -13.48 2.77 9.01
CA ASN A 75 -12.64 1.58 8.90
C ASN A 75 -12.14 1.10 10.27
N LEU A 76 -11.84 2.02 11.20
CA LEU A 76 -11.45 1.69 12.56
C LEU A 76 -12.56 0.97 13.33
N LEU A 77 -13.81 1.43 13.18
CA LEU A 77 -14.98 0.83 13.82
C LEU A 77 -15.24 -0.62 13.36
N TYR A 78 -15.03 -0.91 12.07
CA TYR A 78 -15.22 -2.24 11.50
C TYR A 78 -13.94 -3.10 11.49
N HIS A 79 -12.84 -2.60 12.06
CA HIS A 79 -11.53 -3.24 11.94
C HIS A 79 -11.51 -4.63 12.59
N GLU A 80 -12.06 -4.76 13.79
CA GLU A 80 -12.15 -6.05 14.50
C GLU A 80 -13.04 -7.04 13.74
N HIS A 81 -14.14 -6.59 13.15
CA HIS A 81 -15.00 -7.43 12.32
C HIS A 81 -14.29 -7.91 11.04
N ASP A 82 -13.54 -7.04 10.36
CA ASP A 82 -12.91 -7.37 9.08
C ASP A 82 -11.60 -8.14 9.24
N PHE A 83 -10.85 -7.85 10.29
CA PHE A 83 -9.48 -8.36 10.47
C PHE A 83 -9.31 -9.16 11.77
N GLY A 84 -10.31 -9.28 12.64
CA GLY A 84 -10.18 -10.02 13.90
C GLY A 84 -9.11 -9.44 14.84
N ALA A 85 -8.74 -8.17 14.66
CA ALA A 85 -7.75 -7.46 15.46
C ALA A 85 -8.31 -6.09 15.82
N GLU A 86 -8.06 -5.63 17.05
CA GLU A 86 -8.33 -4.25 17.40
C GLU A 86 -7.42 -3.32 16.60
N ALA A 87 -7.84 -2.07 16.40
CA ALA A 87 -6.97 -1.08 15.82
C ALA A 87 -7.04 0.27 16.54
N SER A 88 -5.95 1.02 16.43
CA SER A 88 -5.93 2.44 16.75
C SER A 88 -5.31 3.20 15.58
N TRP A 89 -5.67 4.47 15.44
CA TRP A 89 -5.16 5.31 14.37
C TRP A 89 -4.65 6.63 14.94
N SER A 90 -3.36 6.89 14.75
CA SER A 90 -2.69 8.13 15.14
C SER A 90 -2.37 8.95 13.89
N PHE A 91 -2.38 10.28 14.04
CA PHE A 91 -2.14 11.19 12.94
C PHE A 91 -0.94 12.08 13.22
N PHE A 92 -0.05 12.22 12.24
CA PHE A 92 1.04 13.19 12.32
C PHE A 92 0.50 14.61 12.12
N GLU A 93 1.14 15.60 12.75
CA GLU A 93 0.85 17.00 12.47
C GLU A 93 1.12 17.31 10.99
N SER A 94 0.14 17.89 10.32
CA SER A 94 0.13 18.11 8.88
C SER A 94 1.10 19.21 8.46
N THR A 95 2.41 18.97 8.54
CA THR A 95 3.46 19.80 7.92
C THR A 95 4.84 19.13 8.01
N HIS A 96 5.34 18.63 6.87
CA HIS A 96 6.75 18.60 6.49
C HIS A 96 7.74 17.59 7.11
N GLY A 97 7.30 16.43 7.58
CA GLY A 97 8.21 15.29 7.80
C GLY A 97 8.14 14.31 6.63
N LYS A 98 9.22 14.12 5.88
CA LYS A 98 9.34 12.87 5.09
C LYS A 98 9.46 11.72 6.09
N GLY A 99 8.61 10.72 5.97
CA GLY A 99 8.58 9.58 6.88
C GLY A 99 9.45 8.42 6.39
N ARG A 100 9.72 7.44 7.26
CA ARG A 100 10.36 6.16 6.86
C ARG A 100 9.63 5.46 5.70
N VAL A 101 8.34 5.72 5.58
CA VAL A 101 7.45 5.24 4.50
C VAL A 101 7.84 5.79 3.13
N ASP A 102 8.42 7.00 3.06
CA ASP A 102 8.90 7.60 1.81
C ASP A 102 10.18 6.93 1.31
N ASP A 103 11.05 6.49 2.23
CA ASP A 103 12.32 5.85 1.90
C ASP A 103 12.10 4.52 1.17
N ALA A 104 11.14 3.70 1.63
CA ALA A 104 10.78 2.45 0.96
C ALA A 104 10.30 2.69 -0.48
N GLY A 105 9.46 3.72 -0.68
CA GLY A 105 8.98 4.10 -2.01
C GLY A 105 10.11 4.62 -2.91
N CYS A 106 11.05 5.38 -2.34
CA CYS A 106 12.23 5.87 -3.04
C CYS A 106 13.14 4.73 -3.47
N GLU A 107 13.47 3.80 -2.56
CA GLU A 107 14.34 2.65 -2.83
C GLU A 107 13.78 1.78 -3.95
N VAL A 108 12.49 1.42 -3.89
CA VAL A 108 11.83 0.61 -4.93
C VAL A 108 11.93 1.29 -6.30
N LYS A 109 11.63 2.60 -6.38
CA LYS A 109 11.72 3.35 -7.64
C LYS A 109 13.15 3.39 -8.17
N CYS A 110 14.12 3.72 -7.32
CA CYS A 110 15.52 3.83 -7.70
C CYS A 110 16.09 2.50 -8.24
N VAL A 111 15.82 1.40 -7.56
CA VAL A 111 16.35 0.09 -7.94
C VAL A 111 15.71 -0.42 -9.24
N VAL A 112 14.40 -0.27 -9.41
CA VAL A 112 13.74 -0.64 -10.69
C VAL A 112 14.25 0.24 -11.83
N TRP A 113 14.37 1.55 -11.61
CA TRP A 113 14.90 2.48 -12.60
C TRP A 113 16.31 2.10 -13.04
N GLN A 114 17.19 1.77 -12.09
CA GLN A 114 18.54 1.30 -12.39
C GLN A 114 18.51 0.00 -13.23
N SER A 115 17.64 -0.95 -12.90
CA SER A 115 17.49 -2.19 -13.67
C SER A 115 17.02 -1.95 -15.10
N VAL A 116 16.14 -0.96 -15.33
CA VAL A 116 15.72 -0.55 -16.67
C VAL A 116 16.86 0.13 -17.43
N LEU A 117 17.62 1.02 -16.79
CA LEU A 117 18.79 1.66 -17.40
C LEU A 117 19.89 0.67 -17.80
N GLU A 118 20.05 -0.40 -17.03
CA GLU A 118 20.98 -1.50 -17.33
C GLU A 118 20.44 -2.46 -18.40
N ASN A 119 19.27 -2.19 -18.99
CA ASN A 119 18.56 -3.04 -19.96
C ASN A 119 18.26 -4.46 -19.44
N LYS A 120 18.14 -4.63 -18.11
CA LYS A 120 17.84 -5.92 -17.48
C LYS A 120 16.35 -6.22 -17.43
N GLU A 121 15.53 -5.18 -17.31
CA GLU A 121 14.08 -5.30 -17.22
C GLU A 121 13.43 -4.28 -18.17
N VAL A 122 12.28 -4.66 -18.74
CA VAL A 122 11.41 -3.76 -19.49
C VAL A 122 10.13 -3.61 -18.67
N VAL A 123 9.76 -2.37 -18.37
CA VAL A 123 8.61 -2.06 -17.51
C VAL A 123 7.71 -1.06 -18.23
N THR A 124 6.54 -1.53 -18.65
CA THR A 124 5.54 -0.73 -19.37
C THR A 124 4.20 -0.62 -18.63
N ASN A 125 3.95 -1.51 -17.66
CA ASN A 125 2.71 -1.54 -16.87
C ASN A 125 2.97 -1.93 -15.40
N ALA A 126 1.95 -1.78 -14.55
CA ALA A 126 2.06 -2.04 -13.11
C ALA A 126 2.43 -3.49 -12.78
N LYS A 127 1.99 -4.46 -13.58
CA LYS A 127 2.30 -5.87 -13.36
C LYS A 127 3.77 -6.17 -13.68
N GLU A 128 4.29 -5.62 -14.77
CA GLU A 128 5.71 -5.69 -15.11
C GLU A 128 6.57 -4.99 -14.08
N PHE A 129 6.14 -3.81 -13.60
CA PHE A 129 6.80 -3.10 -12.51
C PHE A 129 6.89 -4.01 -11.27
N TYR A 130 5.78 -4.63 -10.87
CA TYR A 130 5.76 -5.58 -9.77
C TYR A 130 6.72 -6.76 -9.97
N CYS A 131 6.70 -7.39 -11.15
CA CYS A 131 7.60 -8.49 -11.48
C CYS A 131 9.08 -8.06 -11.39
N ALA A 132 9.42 -6.85 -11.85
CA ALA A 132 10.76 -6.30 -11.73
C ALA A 132 11.13 -6.10 -10.25
N THR A 133 10.25 -5.50 -9.44
CA THR A 133 10.49 -5.28 -8.01
C THR A 133 10.78 -6.57 -7.25
N LYS A 134 10.07 -7.68 -7.53
CA LYS A 134 10.33 -8.96 -6.87
C LYS A 134 11.73 -9.51 -7.11
N LYS A 135 12.32 -9.22 -8.27
CA LYS A 135 13.66 -9.71 -8.62
C LYS A 135 14.74 -8.88 -7.93
N VAL A 136 14.51 -7.58 -7.79
CA VAL A 136 15.54 -6.61 -7.38
C VAL A 136 15.44 -6.20 -5.91
N CYS A 137 14.23 -6.12 -5.35
CA CYS A 137 13.95 -5.76 -3.96
C CYS A 137 13.81 -7.02 -3.10
N LYS A 138 14.85 -7.36 -2.32
CA LYS A 138 14.86 -8.56 -1.45
C LYS A 138 14.41 -8.29 -0.01
N LYS A 139 14.54 -7.05 0.45
CA LYS A 139 14.26 -6.65 1.85
C LYS A 139 12.86 -6.06 2.05
N ILE A 140 12.19 -5.69 0.96
CA ILE A 140 10.88 -5.05 0.97
C ILE A 140 9.85 -6.07 0.50
N HIS A 141 8.78 -6.24 1.28
CA HIS A 141 7.67 -7.10 0.93
C HIS A 141 6.82 -6.45 -0.17
N MET A 142 7.00 -6.94 -1.39
CA MET A 142 6.29 -6.44 -2.56
C MET A 142 4.95 -7.17 -2.73
N LEU A 143 3.85 -6.41 -2.74
CA LEU A 143 2.50 -6.90 -3.00
C LEU A 143 1.95 -6.32 -4.31
N PHE A 144 1.06 -7.06 -4.98
CA PHE A 144 0.36 -6.57 -6.16
C PHE A 144 -1.15 -6.62 -5.94
N VAL A 145 -1.81 -5.48 -6.06
CA VAL A 145 -3.26 -5.36 -5.92
C VAL A 145 -3.82 -4.75 -7.20
N PRO A 146 -4.46 -5.53 -8.08
CA PRO A 146 -5.03 -4.98 -9.29
C PRO A 146 -6.31 -4.17 -9.00
N GLN A 147 -6.67 -3.27 -9.90
CA GLN A 147 -7.89 -2.48 -9.84
C GLN A 147 -9.14 -3.37 -9.71
N SER A 148 -9.14 -4.54 -10.35
CA SER A 148 -10.24 -5.51 -10.24
C SER A 148 -10.48 -6.00 -8.80
N SER A 149 -9.42 -6.20 -8.02
CA SER A 149 -9.52 -6.55 -6.60
C SER A 149 -10.11 -5.41 -5.77
N ILE A 150 -9.74 -4.16 -6.06
CA ILE A 150 -10.30 -2.98 -5.38
C ILE A 150 -11.80 -2.84 -5.67
N ASN A 151 -12.20 -3.06 -6.92
CA ASN A 151 -13.60 -3.02 -7.35
C ASN A 151 -14.46 -4.11 -6.67
N SER A 152 -13.86 -5.22 -6.24
CA SER A 152 -14.60 -6.25 -5.49
C SER A 152 -15.03 -5.76 -4.10
N HIS A 153 -14.24 -4.87 -3.49
CA HIS A 153 -14.53 -4.31 -2.17
C HIS A 153 -15.42 -3.07 -2.22
N SER A 154 -15.49 -2.37 -3.35
CA SER A 154 -16.17 -1.06 -3.46
C SER A 154 -17.63 -1.12 -3.00
N LYS A 155 -18.41 -2.10 -3.46
CA LYS A 155 -19.83 -2.24 -3.10
C LYS A 155 -20.03 -2.40 -1.58
N LYS A 156 -19.24 -3.27 -0.94
CA LYS A 156 -19.28 -3.50 0.52
C LYS A 156 -18.97 -2.22 1.28
N LEU A 157 -17.95 -1.47 0.84
CA LEU A 157 -17.52 -0.24 1.51
C LEU A 157 -18.50 0.92 1.28
N GLU A 158 -19.03 1.06 0.08
CA GLU A 158 -20.03 2.08 -0.26
C GLU A 158 -21.30 1.94 0.57
N GLN A 159 -21.78 0.70 0.76
CA GLN A 159 -22.91 0.43 1.63
C GLN A 159 -22.61 0.88 3.07
N ARG A 160 -21.49 0.46 3.65
CA ARG A 160 -21.08 0.84 5.01
C ARG A 160 -21.00 2.35 5.22
N TRP A 161 -20.43 3.07 4.26
CA TRP A 161 -20.31 4.52 4.37
C TRP A 161 -21.64 5.26 4.19
N THR A 162 -22.60 4.62 3.52
CA THR A 162 -23.98 5.13 3.40
C THR A 162 -24.74 4.90 4.70
N ASP A 163 -24.57 3.74 5.33
CA ASP A 163 -25.22 3.41 6.61
C ASP A 163 -24.68 4.28 7.77
N CYS A 164 -23.44 4.77 7.66
CA CYS A 164 -22.81 5.69 8.60
C CYS A 164 -23.08 7.19 8.29
N ARG A 165 -24.19 7.51 7.61
CA ARG A 165 -24.61 8.91 7.37
C ARG A 165 -25.49 9.45 8.48
#